data_AF-A0A365XZG4-F1
#
_entry.id   AF-A0A365XZG4-F1
#
_cell.length_a   1.000
_cell.length_b   1.000
_cell.length_c   1.000
_cell.angle_alpha   90.00
_cell.angle_beta   90.00
_cell.angle_gamma   90.00
#
_symmetry.space_group_name_H-M   'P 1'
#
loop_
_entity.id
_entity.type
_entity.pdbx_description
1 polymer ?
#
loop_
_entity_poly.entity_id
_entity_poly.type
_entity_poly.pdbx_seq_one_letter_code
_entity_poly.pdbx_strand_id
1 'polypeptide(L)'
;MMFNQLNGKKKLQLLLVSVPLLLIATFQYGIRNTINIYQQYKENYLPEHVLQQKMEQYHQLQAKEKIINKMVLSLAPGQSSDNDQLLLKEVTGICNTYHIKLKNYRPFNQFQYEKIYATTSLITLEGNFRQLLHFVNDFEKGQLPARIAAMHYKTTVDNTSNTVALTADIYLQQLQLINDKKDEPLP
;
A
#
# COMPACT_ATOMS: atom_id res chain seq x y z
N MET A 1 28.19 -61.85 8.96
CA MET A 1 28.44 -63.30 9.06
C MET A 1 29.95 -63.63 9.05
N MET A 2 30.74 -63.09 9.99
CA MET A 2 32.21 -63.32 10.03
C MET A 2 32.78 -63.48 11.46
N PHE A 3 31.91 -63.66 12.47
CA PHE A 3 32.31 -63.69 13.89
C PHE A 3 32.45 -65.09 14.49
N ASN A 4 32.20 -66.15 13.72
CA ASN A 4 32.08 -67.50 14.27
C ASN A 4 33.37 -68.34 14.24
N GLN A 5 34.53 -67.73 13.90
CA GLN A 5 35.83 -68.43 13.81
C GLN A 5 36.92 -67.87 14.75
N LEU A 6 36.56 -67.04 15.74
CA LEU A 6 37.53 -66.44 16.67
C LEU A 6 37.49 -67.10 18.04
N ASN A 7 38.65 -67.60 18.47
CA ASN A 7 38.91 -68.21 19.78
C ASN A 7 38.36 -67.30 20.92
N GLY A 8 37.60 -67.85 21.88
CA GLY A 8 36.71 -67.10 22.78
C GLY A 8 37.34 -65.92 23.52
N LYS A 9 38.65 -65.98 23.78
CA LYS A 9 39.44 -64.89 24.40
C LYS A 9 39.58 -63.64 23.51
N LYS A 10 39.70 -63.81 22.18
CA LYS A 10 39.82 -62.69 21.22
C LYS A 10 38.49 -61.97 21.00
N LYS A 11 37.37 -62.70 21.10
CA LYS A 11 36.01 -62.12 21.03
C LYS A 11 35.73 -61.20 22.22
N LEU A 12 36.19 -61.59 23.42
CA LEU A 12 36.07 -60.77 24.63
C LEU A 12 36.93 -59.49 24.53
N GLN A 13 38.20 -59.60 24.09
CA GLN A 13 39.08 -58.44 23.90
C GLN A 13 38.52 -57.45 22.86
N LEU A 14 37.97 -57.95 21.76
CA LEU A 14 37.38 -57.10 20.72
C LEU A 14 36.13 -56.37 21.21
N LEU A 15 35.31 -57.03 22.05
CA LEU A 15 34.14 -56.41 22.67
C LEU A 15 34.55 -55.35 23.72
N LEU A 16 35.62 -55.61 24.47
CA LEU A 16 36.13 -54.68 25.48
C LEU A 16 36.69 -53.38 24.87
N VAL A 17 37.20 -53.44 23.64
CA VAL A 17 37.71 -52.28 22.90
C VAL A 17 36.61 -51.57 22.11
N SER A 18 35.66 -52.30 21.53
CA SER A 18 34.64 -51.71 20.67
C SER A 18 33.59 -50.90 21.44
N VAL A 19 33.25 -51.31 22.65
CA VAL A 19 32.27 -50.62 23.50
C VAL A 19 32.70 -49.19 23.87
N PRO A 20 33.90 -48.95 24.45
CA PRO A 20 34.32 -47.58 24.76
C PRO A 20 34.53 -46.73 23.50
N LEU A 21 34.96 -47.33 22.39
CA LEU A 21 35.11 -46.62 21.12
C LEU A 21 33.77 -46.09 20.59
N LEU A 22 32.72 -46.91 20.67
CA LEU A 22 31.36 -46.55 20.25
C LEU A 22 30.74 -45.50 21.19
N LEU A 23 31.07 -45.56 22.48
CA LEU A 23 30.63 -44.59 23.47
C LEU A 23 31.26 -43.20 23.24
N ILE A 24 32.55 -43.16 22.89
CA ILE A 24 33.23 -41.90 22.52
C ILE A 24 32.64 -41.32 21.23
N ALA A 25 32.39 -42.16 20.22
CA ALA A 25 31.83 -41.74 18.95
C ALA A 25 30.42 -41.14 19.10
N THR A 26 29.55 -41.79 19.89
CA THR A 26 28.18 -41.30 20.16
C THR A 26 28.18 -40.02 20.98
N PHE A 27 29.09 -39.87 21.94
CA PHE A 27 29.25 -38.65 22.74
C PHE A 27 29.69 -37.45 21.89
N GLN A 28 30.70 -37.63 21.02
CA GLN A 28 31.15 -36.57 20.12
C GLN A 28 30.05 -36.16 19.13
N TYR A 29 29.28 -37.12 18.62
CA TYR A 29 28.18 -36.85 17.71
C TYR A 29 27.05 -36.07 18.40
N GLY A 30 26.71 -36.45 19.64
CA GLY A 30 25.71 -35.77 20.45
C GLY A 30 26.04 -34.30 20.69
N ILE A 31 27.26 -34.00 21.16
CA ILE A 31 27.69 -32.63 21.44
C ILE A 31 27.70 -31.77 20.18
N ARG A 32 28.20 -32.31 19.05
CA ARG A 32 28.19 -31.59 17.77
C ARG A 32 26.78 -31.25 17.32
N ASN A 33 25.84 -32.17 17.49
CA ASN A 33 24.45 -31.93 17.10
C ASN A 33 23.77 -30.90 18.02
N THR A 34 24.03 -30.94 19.32
CA THR A 34 23.50 -29.95 20.27
C THR A 34 24.03 -28.54 19.98
N ILE A 35 25.31 -28.39 19.66
CA ILE A 35 25.91 -27.10 19.28
C ILE A 35 25.29 -26.59 17.98
N ASN A 36 25.10 -27.46 16.98
CA ASN A 36 24.52 -27.08 15.70
C ASN A 36 23.05 -26.63 15.85
N ILE A 37 22.26 -27.34 16.65
CA ILE A 37 20.87 -26.95 16.97
C ILE A 37 20.83 -25.62 17.73
N TYR A 38 21.77 -25.38 18.66
CA TYR A 38 21.86 -24.11 19.38
C TYR A 38 22.23 -22.94 18.46
N GLN A 39 23.15 -23.14 17.52
CA GLN A 39 23.50 -22.13 16.52
C GLN A 39 22.33 -21.82 15.59
N GLN A 40 21.62 -22.86 15.11
CA GLN A 40 20.41 -22.69 14.31
C GLN A 40 19.30 -21.98 15.08
N TYR A 41 19.15 -22.24 16.38
CA TYR A 41 18.21 -21.51 17.21
C TYR A 41 18.61 -20.03 17.29
N LYS A 42 19.89 -19.71 17.56
CA LYS A 42 20.38 -18.34 17.64
C LYS A 42 20.26 -17.56 16.32
N GLU A 43 20.43 -18.21 15.18
CA GLU A 43 20.27 -17.57 13.87
C GLU A 43 18.80 -17.38 13.46
N ASN A 44 17.91 -18.30 13.84
CA ASN A 44 16.49 -18.25 13.46
C ASN A 44 15.58 -17.56 14.48
N TYR A 45 16.03 -17.35 15.72
CA TYR A 45 15.35 -16.49 16.69
C TYR A 45 15.62 -15.02 16.36
N LEU A 46 15.04 -14.53 15.27
CA LEU A 46 14.78 -13.11 15.16
C LEU A 46 13.86 -12.75 16.32
N PRO A 47 14.22 -11.78 17.18
CA PRO A 47 13.38 -11.41 18.29
C PRO A 47 11.98 -11.04 17.78
N GLU A 48 10.91 -11.45 18.47
CA GLU A 48 9.52 -11.18 18.08
C GLU A 48 9.24 -9.71 17.72
N HIS A 49 9.98 -8.77 18.30
CA HIS A 49 9.90 -7.35 17.99
C HIS A 49 10.28 -7.01 16.54
N VAL A 50 11.22 -7.74 15.92
CA VAL A 50 11.60 -7.54 14.51
C VAL A 50 10.56 -8.12 13.56
N LEU A 51 9.89 -9.21 13.95
CA LEU A 51 8.80 -9.82 13.18
C LEU A 51 7.55 -8.94 13.17
N GLN A 52 7.18 -8.36 14.32
CA GLN A 52 6.09 -7.38 14.41
C GLN A 52 6.38 -6.12 13.59
N GLN A 53 7.60 -5.58 13.70
CA GLN A 53 8.00 -4.39 12.93
C GLN A 53 8.04 -4.67 11.41
N LYS A 54 8.46 -5.87 10.98
CA LYS A 54 8.40 -6.28 9.58
C LYS A 54 6.97 -6.49 9.10
N MET A 55 6.07 -7.02 9.92
CA MET A 55 4.65 -7.17 9.59
C MET A 55 3.97 -5.80 9.43
N GLU A 56 4.24 -4.85 10.32
CA GLU A 56 3.73 -3.47 10.18
C GLU A 56 4.26 -2.81 8.91
N GLN A 57 5.55 -2.94 8.61
CA GLN A 57 6.14 -2.46 7.36
C GLN A 57 5.51 -3.13 6.14
N TYR A 58 5.24 -4.44 6.20
CA TYR A 58 4.60 -5.19 5.12
C TYR A 58 3.16 -4.72 4.87
N HIS A 59 2.38 -4.48 5.94
CA HIS A 59 1.04 -3.91 5.83
C HIS A 59 1.06 -2.48 5.27
N GLN A 60 2.02 -1.65 5.68
CA GLN A 60 2.20 -0.31 5.12
C GLN A 60 2.61 -0.36 3.64
N LEU A 61 3.47 -1.30 3.26
CA LEU A 61 3.88 -1.51 1.86
C LEU A 61 2.72 -2.01 1.00
N GLN A 62 1.92 -2.97 1.47
CA GLN A 62 0.70 -3.39 0.76
C GLN A 62 -0.32 -2.26 0.64
N ALA A 63 -0.49 -1.43 1.66
CA ALA A 63 -1.38 -0.29 1.59
C ALA A 63 -0.90 0.71 0.52
N LYS A 64 0.41 1.01 0.48
CA LYS A 64 1.03 1.85 -0.56
C LYS A 64 0.90 1.23 -1.94
N GLU A 65 1.12 -0.06 -2.08
CA GLU A 65 1.00 -0.79 -3.35
C GLU A 65 -0.45 -0.76 -3.86
N LYS A 66 -1.44 -0.95 -2.98
CA LYS A 66 -2.87 -0.79 -3.33
C LYS A 66 -3.19 0.64 -3.77
N ILE A 67 -2.63 1.65 -3.12
CA ILE A 67 -2.82 3.06 -3.51
C ILE A 67 -2.19 3.33 -4.89
N ILE A 68 -0.98 2.80 -5.14
CA ILE A 68 -0.28 2.94 -6.42
C ILE A 68 -1.03 2.20 -7.52
N ASN A 69 -1.41 0.93 -7.31
CA ASN A 69 -2.18 0.17 -8.30
C ASN A 69 -3.51 0.83 -8.62
N LYS A 70 -4.18 1.45 -7.63
CA LYS A 70 -5.42 2.18 -7.87
C LYS A 70 -5.21 3.47 -8.65
N MET A 71 -4.13 4.21 -8.38
CA MET A 71 -3.72 5.32 -9.24
C MET A 71 -3.49 4.84 -10.67
N VAL A 72 -2.77 3.72 -10.86
CA VAL A 72 -2.52 3.10 -12.17
C VAL A 72 -3.82 2.66 -12.86
N LEU A 73 -4.82 2.17 -12.10
CA LEU A 73 -6.14 1.86 -12.63
C LEU A 73 -6.94 3.12 -13.02
N SER A 74 -6.83 4.22 -12.29
CA SER A 74 -7.41 5.52 -12.71
C SER A 74 -6.68 6.15 -13.90
N LEU A 75 -5.46 5.69 -14.20
CA LEU A 75 -4.65 6.11 -15.34
C LEU A 75 -5.04 5.39 -16.65
N ALA A 76 -6.06 4.52 -16.66
CA ALA A 76 -6.50 3.77 -17.83
C ALA A 76 -7.01 4.71 -18.96
N PRO A 77 -6.47 4.62 -20.18
CA PRO A 77 -6.77 5.56 -21.26
C PRO A 77 -8.16 5.31 -21.86
N GLY A 78 -8.99 6.36 -21.94
CA GLY A 78 -10.22 6.38 -22.76
C GLY A 78 -11.52 6.82 -22.09
N GLN A 79 -11.53 7.32 -20.85
CA GLN A 79 -12.76 7.64 -20.11
C GLN A 79 -12.86 9.07 -19.55
N SER A 80 -12.25 10.07 -20.20
CA SER A 80 -12.23 11.44 -19.66
C SER A 80 -13.64 12.02 -19.38
N SER A 81 -14.62 11.78 -20.26
CA SER A 81 -15.99 12.29 -20.10
C SER A 81 -16.79 11.57 -19.00
N ASP A 82 -16.67 10.24 -18.90
CA ASP A 82 -17.37 9.46 -17.86
C ASP A 82 -16.77 9.69 -16.47
N ASN A 83 -15.45 9.89 -16.39
CA ASN A 83 -14.76 10.16 -15.14
C ASN A 83 -15.15 11.52 -14.52
N ASP A 84 -15.38 12.55 -15.33
CA ASP A 84 -15.85 13.85 -14.86
C ASP A 84 -17.27 13.80 -14.31
N GLN A 85 -18.17 13.03 -14.95
CA GLN A 85 -19.53 12.83 -14.46
C GLN A 85 -19.56 12.04 -13.16
N LEU A 86 -18.75 10.96 -13.06
CA LEU A 86 -18.60 10.18 -11.83
C LEU A 86 -18.04 11.04 -10.69
N LEU A 87 -17.04 11.87 -10.97
CA LEU A 87 -16.45 12.77 -9.99
C LEU A 87 -17.47 13.81 -9.53
N LEU A 88 -18.20 14.44 -10.45
CA LEU A 88 -19.22 15.42 -10.10
C LEU A 88 -20.34 14.78 -9.26
N LYS A 89 -20.76 13.56 -9.60
CA LYS A 89 -21.76 12.80 -8.84
C LYS A 89 -21.28 12.52 -7.42
N GLU A 90 -20.03 12.11 -7.24
CA GLU A 90 -19.48 11.85 -5.91
C GLU A 90 -19.34 13.14 -5.10
N VAL A 91 -18.77 14.20 -5.69
CA VAL A 91 -18.65 15.52 -5.05
C VAL A 91 -20.02 16.00 -4.58
N THR A 92 -21.05 15.85 -5.43
CA THR A 92 -22.43 16.20 -5.10
C THR A 92 -22.97 15.33 -3.96
N GLY A 93 -22.68 14.02 -3.97
CA GLY A 93 -23.05 13.10 -2.90
C GLY A 93 -22.47 13.50 -1.55
N ILE A 94 -21.17 13.79 -1.49
CA ILE A 94 -20.49 14.23 -0.26
C ILE A 94 -21.04 15.60 0.19
N CYS A 95 -21.29 16.52 -0.76
CA CYS A 95 -21.90 17.82 -0.45
C CYS A 95 -23.27 17.67 0.20
N ASN A 96 -24.12 16.78 -0.31
CA ASN A 96 -25.44 16.50 0.25
C ASN A 96 -25.34 15.93 1.67
N THR A 97 -24.43 14.98 1.90
CA THR A 97 -24.19 14.37 3.23
C THR A 97 -23.84 15.41 4.29
N TYR A 98 -22.98 16.37 3.95
CA TYR A 98 -22.50 17.38 4.91
C TYR A 98 -23.22 18.74 4.82
N HIS A 99 -24.26 18.83 3.98
CA HIS A 99 -25.05 20.04 3.75
C HIS A 99 -24.19 21.23 3.30
N ILE A 100 -23.24 20.94 2.40
CA ILE A 100 -22.34 21.90 1.78
C ILE A 100 -22.96 22.32 0.45
N LYS A 101 -22.87 23.60 0.12
CA LYS A 101 -23.38 24.15 -1.13
C LYS A 101 -22.27 24.17 -2.19
N LEU A 102 -22.42 23.37 -3.24
CA LEU A 102 -21.56 23.45 -4.42
C LEU A 102 -21.91 24.74 -5.20
N LYS A 103 -21.02 25.73 -5.20
CA LYS A 103 -21.23 26.99 -5.93
C LYS A 103 -20.87 26.87 -7.41
N ASN A 104 -19.80 26.16 -7.70
CA ASN A 104 -19.21 26.17 -9.03
C ASN A 104 -18.37 24.93 -9.26
N TYR A 105 -18.45 24.37 -10.46
CA TYR A 105 -17.59 23.30 -10.96
C TYR A 105 -17.04 23.76 -12.30
N ARG A 106 -15.71 23.93 -12.38
CA ARG A 106 -15.03 24.32 -13.62
C ARG A 106 -13.94 23.29 -13.94
N PRO A 107 -14.09 22.48 -14.99
CA PRO A 107 -12.95 21.72 -15.49
C PRO A 107 -11.88 22.72 -15.95
N PHE A 108 -10.68 22.59 -15.41
CA PHE A 108 -9.51 23.41 -15.77
C PHE A 108 -8.70 22.67 -16.85
N ASN A 109 -7.81 23.42 -17.50
CA ASN A 109 -7.05 22.96 -18.65
C ASN A 109 -6.32 21.63 -18.42
N GLN A 110 -6.26 20.83 -19.48
CA GLN A 110 -5.43 19.65 -19.58
C GLN A 110 -3.97 20.07 -19.72
N PHE A 111 -3.10 19.48 -18.91
CA PHE A 111 -1.66 19.62 -19.05
C PHE A 111 -1.08 18.27 -19.48
N GLN A 112 -0.39 18.25 -20.61
CA GLN A 112 0.36 17.08 -21.06
C GLN A 112 1.82 17.24 -20.69
N TYR A 113 2.37 16.26 -19.99
CA TYR A 113 3.81 16.15 -19.74
C TYR A 113 4.27 14.74 -20.10
N GLU A 114 5.06 14.63 -21.17
CA GLU A 114 5.54 13.35 -21.73
C GLU A 114 4.39 12.36 -22.00
N LYS A 115 4.26 11.32 -21.16
CA LYS A 115 3.26 10.24 -21.24
C LYS A 115 2.12 10.40 -20.24
N ILE A 116 1.99 11.56 -19.59
CA ILE A 116 0.99 11.80 -18.56
C ILE A 116 0.10 12.97 -18.99
N TYR A 117 -1.22 12.72 -19.03
CA TYR A 117 -2.26 13.75 -19.09
C TYR A 117 -2.74 14.06 -17.67
N ALA A 118 -2.51 15.29 -17.22
CA ALA A 118 -3.08 15.80 -15.99
C ALA A 118 -4.30 16.67 -16.31
N THR A 119 -5.48 16.32 -15.81
CA THR A 119 -6.66 17.19 -15.85
C THR A 119 -6.86 17.77 -14.46
N THR A 120 -6.88 19.10 -14.36
CA THR A 120 -7.19 19.76 -13.09
C THR A 120 -8.60 20.32 -13.18
N SER A 121 -9.43 20.18 -12.16
CA SER A 121 -10.78 20.76 -12.07
C SER A 121 -10.86 21.61 -10.82
N LEU A 122 -11.49 22.77 -10.91
CA LEU A 122 -11.73 23.66 -9.78
C LEU A 122 -13.17 23.50 -9.31
N ILE A 123 -13.34 23.16 -8.03
CA ILE A 123 -14.64 23.18 -7.37
C ILE A 123 -14.66 24.28 -6.31
N THR A 124 -15.74 25.04 -6.24
CA THR A 124 -15.96 26.02 -5.18
C THR A 124 -17.11 25.56 -4.31
N LEU A 125 -16.83 25.34 -3.02
CA LEU A 125 -17.77 24.89 -2.01
C LEU A 125 -18.04 25.99 -0.99
N GLU A 126 -19.29 26.17 -0.60
CA GLU A 126 -19.70 27.07 0.48
C GLU A 126 -20.23 26.24 1.66
N GLY A 127 -19.72 26.53 2.85
CA GLY A 127 -20.13 25.86 4.07
C GLY A 127 -19.32 26.34 5.27
N ASN A 128 -19.62 25.81 6.45
CA ASN A 128 -18.79 26.10 7.62
C ASN A 128 -17.46 25.31 7.55
N PHE A 129 -16.45 25.76 8.30
CA PHE A 129 -15.11 25.18 8.25
C PHE A 129 -15.08 23.68 8.58
N ARG A 130 -15.89 23.25 9.56
CA ARG A 130 -15.99 21.84 9.97
C ARG A 130 -16.55 20.97 8.84
N GLN A 131 -17.61 21.41 8.17
CA GLN A 131 -18.21 20.71 7.04
C GLN A 131 -17.20 20.56 5.90
N LEU A 132 -16.49 21.64 5.57
CA LEU A 132 -15.47 21.62 4.51
C LEU A 132 -14.32 20.66 4.84
N LEU A 133 -13.90 20.57 6.11
CA LEU A 133 -12.92 19.56 6.54
C LEU A 133 -13.45 18.12 6.42
N HIS A 134 -14.71 17.89 6.77
CA HIS A 134 -15.33 16.57 6.60
C HIS A 134 -15.41 16.18 5.12
N PHE A 135 -15.75 17.13 4.24
CA PHE A 135 -15.71 16.91 2.80
C PHE A 135 -14.33 16.48 2.33
N VAL A 136 -13.28 17.19 2.72
CA VAL A 136 -11.90 16.88 2.32
C VAL A 136 -11.50 15.47 2.80
N ASN A 137 -11.76 15.18 4.07
CA ASN A 137 -11.46 13.86 4.65
C ASN A 137 -12.17 12.72 3.93
N ASP A 138 -13.45 12.87 3.60
CA ASP A 138 -14.21 11.82 2.92
C ASP A 138 -13.85 11.71 1.44
N PHE A 139 -13.54 12.83 0.80
CA PHE A 139 -13.04 12.86 -0.57
C PHE A 139 -11.69 12.14 -0.68
N GLU A 140 -10.76 12.38 0.25
CA GLU A 140 -9.45 11.72 0.28
C GLU A 140 -9.52 10.23 0.66
N LYS A 141 -10.49 9.85 1.50
CA LYS A 141 -10.78 8.44 1.81
C LYS A 141 -11.47 7.72 0.67
N GLY A 142 -12.24 8.45 -0.14
CA GLY A 142 -12.93 7.94 -1.32
C GLY A 142 -11.94 7.36 -2.31
N GLN A 143 -12.32 6.27 -2.98
CA GLN A 143 -11.52 5.68 -4.06
C GLN A 143 -11.80 6.39 -5.37
N LEU A 144 -11.64 7.71 -5.39
CA LEU A 144 -11.96 8.55 -6.53
C LEU A 144 -10.79 8.62 -7.52
N PRO A 145 -11.07 8.80 -8.82
CA PRO A 145 -10.04 8.95 -9.85
C PRO A 145 -9.30 10.30 -9.79
N ALA A 146 -9.60 11.15 -8.80
CA ALA A 146 -8.99 12.45 -8.61
C ALA A 146 -8.47 12.63 -7.19
N ARG A 147 -7.47 13.50 -7.05
CA ARG A 147 -6.87 13.89 -5.77
C ARG A 147 -6.99 15.38 -5.56
N ILE A 148 -7.05 15.81 -4.30
CA ILE A 148 -6.98 17.22 -3.96
C ILE A 148 -5.52 17.66 -4.13
N ALA A 149 -5.25 18.55 -5.08
CA ALA A 149 -3.92 19.11 -5.33
C ALA A 149 -3.66 20.35 -4.46
N ALA A 150 -4.67 21.20 -4.30
CA ALA A 150 -4.61 22.39 -3.48
C ALA A 150 -6.00 22.79 -2.99
N MET A 151 -6.05 23.50 -1.87
CA MET A 151 -7.28 24.04 -1.31
C MET A 151 -7.03 25.42 -0.72
N HIS A 152 -7.92 26.36 -1.04
CA HIS A 152 -7.84 27.75 -0.61
C HIS A 152 -9.16 28.15 0.03
N TYR A 153 -9.11 28.53 1.31
CA TYR A 153 -10.26 29.09 2.02
C TYR A 153 -10.31 30.60 1.82
N LYS A 154 -11.52 31.12 1.56
CA LYS A 154 -11.78 32.55 1.44
C LYS A 154 -13.13 32.88 2.01
N THR A 155 -13.26 34.09 2.53
CA THR A 155 -14.54 34.62 3.00
C THR A 155 -15.11 35.49 1.90
N THR A 156 -16.27 35.13 1.39
CA THR A 156 -16.99 35.91 0.37
C THR A 156 -18.20 36.55 0.98
N VAL A 157 -18.35 37.85 0.79
CA VAL A 157 -19.62 38.54 1.08
C VAL A 157 -20.53 38.30 -0.11
N ASP A 158 -21.68 37.67 0.14
CA ASP A 158 -22.71 37.53 -0.88
C ASP A 158 -23.46 38.86 -1.00
N ASN A 159 -23.24 39.58 -2.09
CA ASN A 159 -23.83 40.91 -2.32
C ASN A 159 -25.36 40.89 -2.37
N THR A 160 -25.98 39.73 -2.64
CA THR A 160 -27.44 39.60 -2.70
C THR A 160 -28.07 39.43 -1.32
N SER A 161 -27.42 38.68 -0.42
CA SER A 161 -27.94 38.42 0.93
C SER A 161 -27.28 39.27 2.02
N ASN A 162 -26.22 40.02 1.67
CA ASN A 162 -25.33 40.75 2.57
C ASN A 162 -24.77 39.86 3.70
N THR A 163 -24.69 38.56 3.46
CA THR A 163 -24.18 37.59 4.41
C THR A 163 -22.74 37.24 4.11
N VAL A 164 -21.97 36.97 5.16
CA VAL A 164 -20.57 36.57 5.08
C VAL A 164 -20.53 35.04 5.04
N ALA A 165 -20.07 34.47 3.93
CA ALA A 165 -20.01 33.03 3.74
C ALA A 165 -18.55 32.56 3.54
N LEU A 166 -18.19 31.48 4.22
CA LEU A 166 -16.90 30.81 4.01
C LEU A 166 -17.01 29.93 2.76
N THR A 167 -16.08 30.14 1.83
CA THR A 167 -15.92 29.33 0.62
C THR A 167 -14.56 28.66 0.59
N ALA A 168 -14.50 27.45 0.06
CA ALA A 168 -13.27 26.74 -0.27
C ALA A 168 -13.21 26.52 -1.78
N ASP A 169 -12.12 26.99 -2.38
CA ASP A 169 -11.72 26.65 -3.74
C ASP A 169 -10.80 25.43 -3.66
N ILE A 170 -11.22 24.32 -4.25
CA ILE A 170 -10.50 23.04 -4.21
C ILE A 170 -10.10 22.66 -5.64
N TYR A 171 -8.81 22.43 -5.83
CA TYR A 171 -8.23 21.97 -7.08
C TYR A 171 -8.13 20.46 -7.06
N LEU A 172 -8.85 19.80 -7.95
CA LEU A 172 -8.89 18.36 -8.11
C LEU A 172 -8.04 17.96 -9.30
N GLN A 173 -7.07 17.08 -9.11
CA GLN A 173 -6.17 16.63 -10.17
C GLN A 173 -6.42 15.15 -10.46
N GLN A 174 -6.68 14.86 -11.73
CA GLN A 174 -6.74 13.53 -12.32
C GLN A 174 -5.49 13.31 -13.16
N LEU A 175 -4.88 12.13 -13.07
CA LEU A 175 -3.73 11.76 -13.88
C LEU A 175 -4.13 10.58 -14.79
N GLN A 176 -3.82 10.67 -16.08
CA GLN A 176 -4.05 9.64 -17.10
C GLN A 176 -2.74 9.31 -17.83
N LEU A 177 -2.47 8.03 -18.11
CA LEU A 177 -1.32 7.62 -18.91
C LEU A 177 -1.70 7.62 -20.40
N ILE A 178 -0.83 8.19 -21.22
CA ILE A 178 -0.91 8.08 -22.68
C ILE A 178 -0.40 6.70 -23.07
N ASN A 179 -1.29 5.85 -23.59
CA ASN A 179 -0.85 4.69 -24.36
C ASN A 179 -0.57 5.14 -25.80
N ASP A 180 0.65 4.90 -26.27
CA ASP A 180 1.17 5.12 -27.63
C ASP A 180 0.44 4.34 -28.76
N LYS A 181 -0.79 3.84 -28.52
CA LYS A 181 -1.50 2.92 -29.42
C LYS A 181 -2.87 3.42 -29.88
N LYS A 182 -3.04 4.73 -30.10
CA LYS A 182 -4.29 5.24 -30.67
C LYS A 182 -4.11 6.41 -31.63
N ASP A 183 -3.12 6.31 -32.51
CA ASP A 183 -3.04 7.11 -33.75
C ASP A 183 -2.86 6.17 -34.95
N GLU A 184 -3.80 5.25 -35.18
CA GLU A 184 -4.09 4.79 -36.53
C GLU A 184 -5.42 5.40 -36.94
N PRO A 185 -5.46 6.29 -37.96
CA PRO A 185 -6.72 6.70 -38.55
C PRO A 185 -7.34 5.48 -39.23
N LEU A 186 -8.54 5.09 -38.79
CA LEU A 186 -9.35 4.10 -39.48
C LEU A 186 -9.64 4.60 -40.92
N PRO A 187 -9.56 3.70 -41.92
CA PRO A 187 -9.75 4.03 -43.35
C PRO A 187 -11.17 4.48 -43.70
#